data_AF-A0A833XFP6-F1
#
_entry.id   AF-A0A833XFP6-F1
#
_cell.length_a   1.000
_cell.length_b   1.000
_cell.length_c   1.000
_cell.angle_alpha   90.00
_cell.angle_beta   90.00
_cell.angle_gamma   90.00
#
_symmetry.space_group_name_H-M   'P 1'
#
loop_
_entity.id
_entity.type
_entity.pdbx_description
1 polymer ?
#
loop_
_entity_poly.entity_id
_entity_poly.type
_entity_poly.pdbx_seq_one_letter_code
_entity_poly.pdbx_strand_id
1 'polypeptide(L)'
;SIEPALEEENLIASASKALKPSEKRAEMDHLAAAEERIVTESVQQKLHQVNLAAKEYLSPIQDHVNFTLQQAYFKCAYECFDRKRNHDEISACVENCSVPVVRSQQMVENEMAKFQERLNRSLMVCQDKFEAAKLQKKPGGLQELESCVDQSTQDSIKMLPHIAGKLKASFFISD
;
A
#
# COMPACT_ATOMS: atom_id res chain seq x y z
N SER A 1 -40.65 3.08 37.47
CA SER A 1 -40.63 2.22 36.27
C SER A 1 -39.23 2.21 35.69
N ILE A 2 -38.35 1.37 36.25
CA ILE A 2 -37.00 1.07 35.74
C ILE A 2 -36.77 -0.39 36.10
N GLU A 3 -37.07 -1.33 35.20
CA GLU A 3 -36.65 -2.74 35.28
C GLU A 3 -37.11 -3.46 34.00
N PRO A 4 -36.29 -3.41 32.92
CA PRO A 4 -36.06 -4.65 32.17
C PRO A 4 -34.60 -4.90 31.79
N ALA A 5 -33.68 -3.94 31.98
CA ALA A 5 -32.28 -4.08 31.54
C ALA A 5 -31.43 -5.02 32.42
N LEU A 6 -31.82 -5.24 33.68
CA LEU A 6 -31.08 -6.09 34.62
C LEU A 6 -31.37 -7.59 34.44
N GLU A 7 -32.46 -7.98 33.76
CA GLU A 7 -32.74 -9.40 33.50
C GLU A 7 -31.96 -9.94 32.29
N GLU A 8 -31.66 -9.10 31.29
CA GLU A 8 -30.97 -9.52 30.06
C GLU A 8 -29.46 -9.77 30.30
N GLU A 9 -28.78 -8.91 31.08
CA GLU A 9 -27.39 -9.15 31.50
C GLU A 9 -27.26 -10.41 32.37
N ASN A 10 -28.26 -10.71 33.21
CA ASN A 10 -28.25 -11.87 34.10
C ASN A 10 -28.47 -13.19 33.33
N LEU A 11 -29.20 -13.15 32.21
CA LEU A 11 -29.41 -14.30 31.33
C LEU A 11 -28.14 -14.66 30.54
N ILE A 12 -27.41 -13.66 30.03
CA ILE A 12 -26.13 -13.84 29.34
C ILE A 12 -25.06 -14.37 30.31
N ALA A 13 -24.99 -13.81 31.52
CA ALA A 13 -24.08 -14.28 32.57
C ALA A 13 -24.39 -15.71 33.03
N SER A 14 -25.67 -16.11 33.03
CA SER A 14 -26.11 -17.47 33.38
C SER A 14 -25.82 -18.48 32.26
N ALA A 15 -25.93 -18.09 30.99
CA ALA A 15 -25.61 -18.93 29.84
C ALA A 15 -24.11 -19.27 29.75
N SER A 16 -23.22 -18.30 29.97
CA SER A 16 -21.77 -18.57 30.05
C SER A 16 -21.37 -19.48 31.22
N LYS A 17 -22.23 -19.64 32.23
CA LYS A 17 -21.99 -20.53 33.38
C LYS A 17 -22.30 -22.00 33.06
N ALA A 18 -23.05 -22.28 31.98
CA ALA A 18 -23.53 -23.62 31.62
C ALA A 18 -22.69 -24.36 30.55
N LEU A 19 -21.77 -23.67 29.84
CA LEU A 19 -20.92 -24.32 28.84
C LEU A 19 -19.85 -25.22 29.47
N LYS A 20 -19.64 -26.40 28.87
CA LYS A 20 -18.54 -27.30 29.22
C LYS A 20 -17.19 -26.63 28.91
N PRO A 21 -16.11 -26.97 29.64
CA PRO A 21 -14.77 -26.41 29.39
C PRO A 21 -14.28 -26.56 27.94
N SER A 22 -14.69 -27.60 27.23
CA SER A 22 -14.40 -27.82 25.80
C SER A 22 -15.12 -26.84 24.88
N GLU A 23 -16.36 -26.46 25.21
CA GLU A 23 -17.18 -25.54 24.41
C GLU A 23 -16.69 -24.11 24.60
N LYS A 24 -16.31 -23.71 25.82
CA LYS A 24 -15.68 -22.40 26.09
C LYS A 24 -14.38 -22.21 25.33
N ARG A 25 -13.58 -23.28 25.20
CA ARG A 25 -12.32 -23.23 24.47
C ARG A 25 -12.55 -23.06 22.97
N ALA A 26 -13.49 -23.80 22.40
CA ALA A 26 -13.88 -23.65 21.00
C ALA A 26 -14.40 -22.24 20.71
N GLU A 27 -15.23 -21.67 21.58
CA GLU A 27 -15.76 -20.31 21.44
C GLU A 27 -14.64 -19.25 21.43
N MET A 28 -13.68 -19.33 22.36
CA MET A 28 -12.51 -18.43 22.37
C MET A 28 -11.67 -18.55 21.09
N ASP A 29 -11.46 -19.77 20.60
CA ASP A 29 -10.68 -20.02 19.37
C ASP A 29 -11.42 -19.44 18.13
N HIS A 30 -12.75 -19.54 18.09
CA HIS A 30 -13.58 -18.93 17.04
C HIS A 30 -13.56 -17.40 17.08
N LEU A 31 -13.61 -16.79 18.27
CA LEU A 31 -13.52 -15.34 18.44
C LEU A 31 -12.15 -14.81 18.00
N ALA A 32 -11.06 -15.48 18.39
CA ALA A 32 -9.71 -15.11 17.95
C ALA A 32 -9.55 -15.18 16.43
N ALA A 33 -10.11 -16.22 15.79
CA ALA A 33 -10.10 -16.35 14.33
C ALA A 33 -10.96 -15.29 13.62
N ALA A 34 -12.07 -14.86 14.24
CA ALA A 34 -12.91 -13.79 13.71
C ALA A 34 -12.20 -12.43 13.79
N GLU A 35 -11.54 -12.13 14.90
CA GLU A 35 -10.71 -10.92 15.05
C GLU A 35 -9.61 -10.86 13.99
N GLU A 36 -8.86 -11.95 13.80
CA GLU A 36 -7.78 -12.01 12.81
C GLU A 36 -8.26 -11.75 11.37
N ARG A 37 -9.47 -12.20 11.03
CA ARG A 37 -10.11 -11.89 9.74
C ARG A 37 -10.43 -10.41 9.60
N ILE A 38 -11.06 -9.81 10.62
CA ILE A 38 -11.41 -8.37 10.62
C ILE A 38 -10.14 -7.52 10.45
N VAL A 39 -9.06 -7.90 11.15
CA VAL A 39 -7.74 -7.26 11.00
C VAL A 39 -7.24 -7.32 9.57
N THR A 40 -7.25 -8.52 8.98
CA THR A 40 -6.76 -8.73 7.61
C THR A 40 -7.57 -7.92 6.59
N GLU A 41 -8.89 -7.94 6.71
CA GLU A 41 -9.80 -7.20 5.81
C GLU A 41 -9.60 -5.68 5.94
N SER A 42 -9.46 -5.17 7.17
CA SER A 42 -9.20 -3.74 7.43
C SER A 42 -7.89 -3.29 6.79
N VAL A 43 -6.81 -4.06 6.99
CA VAL A 43 -5.49 -3.78 6.37
C VAL A 43 -5.59 -3.81 4.84
N GLN A 44 -6.25 -4.80 4.25
CA GLN A 44 -6.42 -4.91 2.80
C GLN A 44 -7.21 -3.73 2.22
N GLN A 45 -8.30 -3.34 2.87
CA GLN A 45 -9.12 -2.20 2.45
C GLN A 45 -8.29 -0.91 2.45
N LYS A 46 -7.44 -0.72 3.46
CA LYS A 46 -6.61 0.49 3.59
C LYS A 46 -5.45 0.49 2.60
N LEU A 47 -4.84 -0.66 2.34
CA LEU A 47 -3.88 -0.84 1.25
C LEU A 47 -4.47 -0.48 -0.12
N HIS A 48 -5.73 -0.86 -0.37
CA HIS A 48 -6.42 -0.49 -1.60
C HIS A 48 -6.53 1.05 -1.76
N GLN A 49 -6.84 1.77 -0.68
CA GLN A 49 -6.90 3.24 -0.70
C GLN A 49 -5.54 3.86 -1.03
N VAL A 50 -4.46 3.35 -0.44
CA VAL A 50 -3.11 3.80 -0.76
C VAL A 50 -2.78 3.56 -2.24
N ASN A 51 -3.16 2.40 -2.79
CA ASN A 51 -2.93 2.08 -4.19
C ASN A 51 -3.70 3.01 -5.15
N LEU A 52 -4.94 3.36 -4.82
CA LEU A 52 -5.72 4.33 -5.60
C LEU A 52 -5.07 5.71 -5.59
N ALA A 53 -4.67 6.20 -4.41
CA ALA A 53 -3.98 7.48 -4.29
C ALA A 53 -2.64 7.46 -5.05
N ALA A 54 -1.87 6.37 -4.94
CA ALA A 54 -0.60 6.22 -5.65
C ALA A 54 -0.81 6.30 -7.17
N LYS A 55 -1.85 5.62 -7.68
CA LYS A 55 -2.21 5.70 -9.09
C LYS A 55 -2.56 7.12 -9.52
N GLU A 56 -3.33 7.85 -8.72
CA GLU A 56 -3.72 9.23 -9.01
C GLU A 56 -2.49 10.15 -9.16
N TYR A 57 -1.58 10.13 -8.18
CA TYR A 57 -0.39 10.97 -8.21
C TYR A 57 0.63 10.58 -9.28
N LEU A 58 0.68 9.29 -9.65
CA LEU A 58 1.67 8.78 -10.59
C LEU A 58 1.19 8.71 -12.04
N SER A 59 -0.13 8.73 -12.30
CA SER A 59 -0.67 8.66 -13.66
C SER A 59 -0.06 9.71 -14.59
N PRO A 60 0.04 11.01 -14.22
CA PRO A 60 0.64 12.01 -15.11
C PRO A 60 2.11 11.75 -15.42
N ILE A 61 2.84 11.16 -14.47
CA ILE A 61 4.25 10.80 -14.63
C ILE A 61 4.37 9.60 -15.57
N GLN A 62 3.53 8.57 -15.39
CA GLN A 62 3.49 7.43 -16.29
C GLN A 62 3.09 7.83 -17.70
N ASP A 63 2.12 8.73 -17.86
CA ASP A 63 1.71 9.26 -19.15
C ASP A 63 2.85 10.03 -19.82
N HIS A 64 3.59 10.85 -19.06
CA HIS A 64 4.76 11.54 -19.60
C HIS A 64 5.82 10.55 -20.11
N VAL A 65 6.14 9.52 -19.33
CA VAL A 65 7.08 8.48 -19.75
C VAL A 65 6.56 7.74 -20.98
N ASN A 66 5.31 7.30 -20.97
CA ASN A 66 4.72 6.43 -21.99
C ASN A 66 4.37 7.13 -23.29
N PHE A 67 4.05 8.43 -23.25
CA PHE A 67 3.64 9.19 -24.44
C PHE A 67 4.68 10.23 -24.85
N THR A 68 5.26 10.97 -23.90
CA THR A 68 6.20 12.05 -24.26
C THR A 68 7.59 11.50 -24.52
N LEU A 69 8.17 10.77 -23.56
CA LEU A 69 9.53 10.25 -23.70
C LEU A 69 9.60 9.13 -24.74
N GLN A 70 8.61 8.24 -24.78
CA GLN A 70 8.53 7.19 -25.81
C GLN A 70 8.41 7.79 -27.22
N GLN A 71 7.58 8.83 -27.41
CA GLN A 71 7.50 9.48 -28.73
C GLN A 71 8.85 10.11 -29.13
N ALA A 72 9.54 10.76 -28.19
CA ALA A 72 10.87 11.33 -28.43
C ALA A 72 11.89 10.23 -28.78
N TYR A 73 11.84 9.09 -28.10
CA TYR A 73 12.65 7.92 -28.41
C TYR A 73 12.43 7.45 -29.86
N PHE A 74 11.18 7.24 -30.29
CA PHE A 74 10.91 6.78 -31.65
C PHE A 74 11.33 7.78 -32.73
N LYS A 75 11.15 9.08 -32.48
CA LYS A 75 11.63 10.15 -33.38
C LYS A 75 13.16 10.13 -33.51
N CYS A 76 13.86 10.06 -32.39
CA CYS A 76 15.32 9.97 -32.34
C CYS A 76 15.82 8.69 -33.05
N ALA A 77 15.22 7.55 -32.75
CA ALA A 77 15.60 6.26 -33.33
C ALA A 77 15.39 6.24 -34.86
N TYR A 78 14.31 6.87 -35.36
CA TYR A 78 14.09 7.03 -36.80
C TYR A 78 15.25 7.77 -37.48
N GLU A 79 15.74 8.85 -36.87
CA GLU A 79 16.87 9.64 -37.40
C GLU A 79 18.21 8.90 -37.37
N CYS A 80 18.34 7.83 -36.56
CA CYS A 80 19.55 7.02 -36.51
C CYS A 80 19.81 6.21 -37.79
N PHE A 81 18.77 5.87 -38.58
CA PHE A 81 18.88 5.02 -39.77
C PHE A 81 19.36 5.80 -41.00
N ASP A 82 20.63 6.18 -41.01
CA ASP A 82 21.31 6.87 -42.12
C ASP A 82 22.26 5.91 -42.86
N ARG A 83 22.21 5.93 -44.21
CA ARG A 83 23.12 5.15 -45.08
C ARG A 83 24.60 5.50 -44.91
N LYS A 84 24.91 6.68 -44.35
CA LYS A 84 26.28 7.10 -44.05
C LYS A 84 26.85 6.43 -42.79
N ARG A 85 25.99 5.83 -41.96
CA ARG A 85 26.39 5.16 -40.71
C ARG A 85 26.53 3.67 -40.93
N ASN A 86 27.48 3.06 -40.24
CA ASN A 86 27.57 1.61 -40.14
C ASN A 86 26.60 1.06 -39.09
N HIS A 87 26.49 -0.27 -39.00
CA HIS A 87 25.56 -0.93 -38.09
C HIS A 87 25.81 -0.62 -36.60
N ASP A 88 27.07 -0.55 -36.18
CA ASP A 88 27.44 -0.30 -34.78
C ASP A 88 27.12 1.15 -34.38
N GLU A 89 27.36 2.09 -35.29
CA GLU A 89 26.97 3.50 -35.13
C GLU A 89 25.44 3.67 -35.04
N ILE A 90 24.67 2.90 -35.81
CA ILE A 90 23.20 2.90 -35.74
C ILE A 90 22.76 2.32 -34.39
N SER A 91 23.33 1.20 -33.97
CA SER A 91 22.99 0.53 -32.71
C SER A 91 23.27 1.43 -31.50
N ALA A 92 24.47 2.01 -31.43
CA ALA A 92 24.83 2.95 -30.38
C ALA A 92 23.94 4.22 -30.38
N CYS A 93 23.52 4.70 -31.56
CA CYS A 93 22.58 5.82 -31.66
C CYS A 93 21.21 5.47 -31.06
N VAL A 94 20.64 4.33 -31.42
CA VAL A 94 19.32 3.89 -30.92
C VAL A 94 19.37 3.62 -29.41
N GLU A 95 20.45 3.01 -28.92
CA GLU A 95 20.66 2.82 -27.47
C GLU A 95 20.64 4.16 -26.73
N ASN A 96 21.38 5.17 -27.23
CA ASN A 96 21.39 6.51 -26.66
C ASN A 96 20.00 7.17 -26.66
N CYS A 97 19.21 6.97 -27.72
CA CYS A 97 17.83 7.46 -27.77
C CYS A 97 16.94 6.85 -26.67
N SER A 98 17.21 5.60 -26.25
CA SER A 98 16.40 4.89 -25.25
C SER A 98 16.69 5.31 -23.80
N VAL A 99 17.87 5.89 -23.55
CA VAL A 99 18.35 6.24 -22.20
C VAL A 99 17.33 7.06 -21.39
N PRO A 100 16.70 8.13 -21.92
CA PRO A 100 15.74 8.91 -21.17
C PRO A 100 14.51 8.11 -20.71
N VAL A 101 14.01 7.22 -21.57
CA VAL A 101 12.85 6.35 -21.27
C VAL A 101 13.21 5.35 -20.18
N VAL A 102 14.28 4.57 -20.40
CA VAL A 102 14.71 3.50 -19.49
C VAL A 102 15.05 4.07 -18.11
N ARG A 103 15.79 5.19 -18.07
CA ARG A 103 16.16 5.85 -16.81
C ARG A 103 14.94 6.34 -16.04
N SER A 104 13.95 6.90 -16.73
CA SER A 104 12.73 7.42 -16.10
C SER A 104 11.88 6.28 -15.54
N GLN A 105 11.70 5.20 -16.30
CA GLN A 105 11.01 3.99 -15.84
C GLN A 105 11.66 3.41 -14.59
N GLN A 106 12.98 3.22 -14.60
CA GLN A 106 13.73 2.71 -13.45
C GLN A 106 13.58 3.60 -12.22
N MET A 107 13.53 4.93 -12.40
CA MET A 107 13.36 5.86 -11.29
C MET A 107 11.96 5.75 -10.67
N VAL A 108 10.91 5.65 -11.49
CA VAL A 108 9.54 5.42 -11.00
C VAL A 108 9.48 4.12 -10.20
N GLU A 109 10.00 3.02 -10.76
CA GLU A 109 10.02 1.71 -10.09
C GLU A 109 10.77 1.76 -8.76
N ASN A 110 11.96 2.40 -8.72
CA ASN A 110 12.78 2.50 -7.52
C ASN A 110 12.10 3.30 -6.41
N GLU A 111 11.48 4.43 -6.74
CA GLU A 111 10.77 5.24 -5.74
C GLU A 111 9.52 4.52 -5.23
N MET A 112 8.83 3.76 -6.10
CA MET A 112 7.67 2.98 -5.71
C MET A 112 8.02 1.74 -4.89
N ALA A 113 9.13 1.07 -5.17
CA ALA A 113 9.62 -0.02 -4.34
C ALA A 113 9.93 0.46 -2.92
N LYS A 114 10.62 1.60 -2.78
CA LYS A 114 10.90 2.22 -1.47
C LYS A 114 9.62 2.63 -0.74
N PHE A 115 8.64 3.15 -1.46
CA PHE A 115 7.35 3.51 -0.90
C PHE A 115 6.62 2.27 -0.35
N GLN A 116 6.51 1.21 -1.16
CA GLN A 116 5.88 -0.05 -0.76
C GLN A 116 6.60 -0.70 0.43
N GLU A 117 7.94 -0.70 0.45
CA GLU A 117 8.73 -1.22 1.56
C GLU A 117 8.43 -0.47 2.88
N ARG A 118 8.34 0.88 2.82
CA ARG A 118 7.97 1.70 3.99
C ARG A 118 6.56 1.42 4.48
N LEU A 119 5.59 1.35 3.56
CA LEU A 119 4.19 1.02 3.89
C LEU A 119 4.10 -0.36 4.53
N ASN A 120 4.68 -1.39 3.93
CA ASN A 120 4.66 -2.75 4.46
C ASN A 120 5.29 -2.84 5.85
N ARG A 121 6.41 -2.14 6.08
CA ARG A 121 7.01 -2.06 7.43
C ARG A 121 6.09 -1.38 8.45
N SER A 122 5.41 -0.29 8.07
CA SER A 122 4.48 0.39 8.98
C SER A 122 3.30 -0.51 9.38
N LEU A 123 2.78 -1.31 8.43
CA LEU A 123 1.71 -2.25 8.69
C LEU A 123 2.15 -3.42 9.56
N MET A 124 3.38 -3.95 9.37
CA MET A 124 3.95 -4.95 10.27
C MET A 124 4.06 -4.42 11.71
N VAL A 125 4.48 -3.16 11.89
CA VAL A 125 4.50 -2.54 13.23
C VAL A 125 3.11 -2.47 13.85
N CYS A 126 2.07 -2.22 13.06
CA CYS A 126 0.70 -2.23 13.56
C CYS A 126 0.26 -3.64 13.99
N GLN A 127 0.59 -4.66 13.21
CA GLN A 127 0.31 -6.06 13.55
C GLN A 127 1.05 -6.51 14.82
N ASP A 128 2.33 -6.15 14.96
CA ASP A 128 3.12 -6.47 16.16
C ASP A 128 2.51 -5.84 17.43
N LYS A 129 2.01 -4.60 17.32
CA LYS A 129 1.30 -3.93 18.42
C LYS A 129 0.00 -4.64 18.79
N PHE A 130 -0.74 -5.13 17.80
CA PHE A 130 -1.96 -5.89 18.03
C PHE A 130 -1.69 -7.21 18.75
N GLU A 131 -0.71 -7.98 18.28
CA GLU A 131 -0.33 -9.24 18.93
C GLU A 131 0.21 -9.01 20.35
N ALA A 132 0.97 -7.94 20.58
CA ALA A 132 1.39 -7.55 21.92
C ALA A 132 0.21 -7.21 22.84
N ALA A 133 -0.82 -6.50 22.33
CA ALA A 133 -2.03 -6.19 23.08
C ALA A 133 -2.83 -7.47 23.46
N LYS A 134 -2.92 -8.43 22.53
CA LYS A 134 -3.52 -9.76 22.78
C LYS A 134 -2.79 -10.52 23.89
N LEU A 135 -1.46 -10.58 23.82
CA LEU A 135 -0.64 -11.24 24.85
C LEU A 135 -0.83 -10.60 26.24
N GLN A 136 -1.01 -9.28 26.29
CA GLN A 136 -1.26 -8.53 27.51
C GLN A 136 -2.73 -8.57 27.98
N LYS A 137 -3.63 -9.20 27.22
CA LYS A 137 -5.09 -9.18 27.45
C LYS A 137 -5.64 -7.76 27.62
N LYS A 138 -5.05 -6.81 26.88
CA LYS A 138 -5.43 -5.40 26.93
C LYS A 138 -6.75 -5.23 26.18
N PRO A 139 -7.79 -4.65 26.81
CA PRO A 139 -9.04 -4.35 26.10
C PRO A 139 -8.81 -3.30 25.00
N GLY A 140 -9.55 -3.40 23.90
CA GLY A 140 -9.47 -2.42 22.80
C GLY A 140 -8.31 -2.62 21.81
N GLY A 141 -7.61 -3.76 21.84
CA GLY A 141 -6.49 -4.03 20.91
C GLY A 141 -6.86 -3.87 19.43
N LEU A 142 -8.07 -4.28 19.04
CA LEU A 142 -8.57 -4.13 17.67
C LEU A 142 -8.70 -2.65 17.26
N GLN A 143 -9.20 -1.79 18.14
CA GLN A 143 -9.37 -0.36 17.87
C GLN A 143 -8.00 0.36 17.78
N GLU A 144 -7.04 -0.04 18.60
CA GLU A 144 -5.66 0.48 18.51
C GLU A 144 -4.98 0.08 17.21
N LEU A 145 -5.23 -1.14 16.74
CA LEU A 145 -4.75 -1.61 15.44
C LEU A 145 -5.38 -0.83 14.29
N GLU A 146 -6.70 -0.68 14.27
CA GLU A 146 -7.41 0.12 13.26
C GLU A 146 -6.85 1.54 13.20
N SER A 147 -6.67 2.18 14.35
CA SER A 147 -6.07 3.52 14.44
C SER A 147 -4.63 3.55 13.91
N CYS A 148 -3.82 2.53 14.21
CA CYS A 148 -2.46 2.42 13.70
C CYS A 148 -2.41 2.26 12.16
N VAL A 149 -3.28 1.41 11.60
CA VAL A 149 -3.39 1.19 10.15
C VAL A 149 -3.88 2.45 9.44
N ASP A 150 -4.84 3.16 10.03
CA ASP A 150 -5.34 4.44 9.51
C ASP A 150 -4.25 5.50 9.47
N GLN A 151 -3.49 5.64 10.56
CA GLN A 151 -2.37 6.57 10.61
C GLN A 151 -1.30 6.22 9.57
N SER A 152 -0.92 4.94 9.48
CA SER A 152 0.07 4.45 8.51
C SER A 152 -0.36 4.70 7.06
N THR A 153 -1.65 4.56 6.79
CA THR A 153 -2.27 4.83 5.49
C THR A 153 -2.24 6.32 5.17
N GLN A 154 -2.65 7.18 6.11
CA GLN A 154 -2.62 8.63 5.93
C GLN A 154 -1.19 9.15 5.71
N ASP A 155 -0.23 8.67 6.47
CA ASP A 155 1.18 9.07 6.33
C ASP A 155 1.76 8.62 4.99
N SER A 156 1.38 7.43 4.53
CA SER A 156 1.74 6.94 3.19
C SER A 156 1.12 7.83 2.10
N ILE A 157 -0.16 8.18 2.21
CA ILE A 157 -0.83 9.06 1.23
C ILE A 157 -0.17 10.44 1.19
N LYS A 158 0.20 11.02 2.34
CA LYS A 158 0.91 12.30 2.41
C LYS A 158 2.30 12.26 1.77
N MET A 159 2.93 11.10 1.67
CA MET A 159 4.24 10.94 1.02
C MET A 159 4.14 10.94 -0.52
N LEU A 160 3.00 10.53 -1.09
CA LEU A 160 2.84 10.39 -2.54
C LEU A 160 3.05 11.70 -3.32
N PRO A 161 2.53 12.86 -2.90
CA PRO A 161 2.84 14.14 -3.56
C PRO A 161 4.34 14.45 -3.62
N HIS A 162 5.10 14.10 -2.57
CA HIS A 162 6.54 14.34 -2.53
C HIS A 162 7.30 13.44 -3.51
N ILE A 163 6.90 12.17 -3.62
CA ILE A 163 7.44 11.23 -4.60
C ILE A 163 7.13 11.73 -6.02
N ALA A 164 5.87 12.10 -6.27
CA ALA A 164 5.45 12.61 -7.56
C ALA A 164 6.20 13.89 -7.94
N GLY A 165 6.34 14.85 -7.03
CA GLY A 165 7.11 16.07 -7.25
C GLY A 165 8.58 15.80 -7.57
N LYS A 166 9.21 14.86 -6.85
CA LYS A 166 10.59 14.44 -7.13
C LYS A 166 10.74 13.83 -8.54
N LEU A 167 9.81 12.97 -8.94
CA LEU A 167 9.80 12.35 -10.26
C LEU A 167 9.57 13.39 -11.36
N LYS A 168 8.58 14.28 -11.19
CA LYS A 168 8.32 15.39 -12.11
C LYS A 168 9.56 16.26 -12.32
N ALA A 169 10.23 16.66 -11.24
CA ALA A 169 11.45 17.46 -11.30
C ALA A 169 12.58 16.72 -12.04
N SER A 170 12.71 15.41 -11.81
CA SER A 170 13.74 14.59 -12.47
C SER A 170 13.48 14.38 -13.96
N PHE A 171 12.22 14.49 -14.40
CA PHE A 171 11.79 14.29 -15.78
C PHE A 171 11.51 15.62 -16.51
N PHE A 172 11.80 16.76 -15.87
CA PHE A 172 11.55 18.10 -16.41
C PHE A 172 10.08 18.34 -16.80
N ILE A 173 9.15 17.72 -16.07
CA ILE A 173 7.71 17.95 -16.21
C ILE A 173 7.38 19.31 -15.56
N SER A 174 6.82 20.24 -16.33
CA SER A 174 6.33 21.53 -15.80
C SER A 174 4.97 21.33 -15.11
N ASP A 175 4.72 22.07 -14.04
CA ASP A 175 3.44 22.05 -13.29
C ASP A 175 2.28 22.72 -14.03
#